data_AF-A0A838S8F7-F1
#
_entry.id   AF-A0A838S8F7-F1
#
_cell.length_a   1.000
_cell.length_b   1.000
_cell.length_c   1.000
_cell.angle_alpha   90.00
_cell.angle_beta   90.00
_cell.angle_gamma   90.00
#
_symmetry.space_group_name_H-M   'P 1'
#
loop_
_entity.id
_entity.type
_entity.pdbx_description
1 polymer ?
#
loop_
_entity_poly.entity_id
_entity_poly.type
_entity_poly.pdbx_seq_one_letter_code
_entity_poly.pdbx_strand_id
1 'polypeptide(L)'
;MKKLINDPADVVSEALRGMAAAHPELRVDHAHKVIYRGDAPVQGKVGLLAGGGSGHEPLHGGFVGSGMLDGACAGEVFTSPVPDQILEATKNVDGGAGVLHIVKNYTGDVMNFEMAAELAASETGVEVVSVVTDDDVAVQDSLYTAGRRGVGITVIAEKICGAAAEERRSLAEVAELCRKVNGQGRSMGMALTPCVTPGSGQPSFELAEDEMEIGIGIHGEPGRHREKLTSAAGVVERLATAVVE
;
A
#
# COMPACT_ATOMS: atom_id res chain seq x y z
N MET A 1 -9.41 -22.58 -12.47
CA MET A 1 -9.16 -21.60 -11.38
C MET A 1 -10.50 -21.07 -10.90
N LYS A 2 -10.73 -20.96 -9.57
CA LYS A 2 -11.95 -20.37 -9.02
C LYS A 2 -11.73 -18.87 -8.77
N LYS A 3 -12.06 -18.01 -9.74
CA LYS A 3 -12.06 -16.54 -9.61
C LYS A 3 -13.26 -15.96 -10.35
N LEU A 4 -13.81 -14.86 -9.84
CA LEU A 4 -14.85 -14.07 -10.49
C LEU A 4 -14.18 -12.94 -11.27
N ILE A 5 -13.69 -13.25 -12.46
CA ILE A 5 -13.00 -12.32 -13.35
C ILE A 5 -13.40 -12.62 -14.81
N ASN A 6 -13.28 -11.62 -15.69
CA ASN A 6 -13.34 -11.84 -17.12
C ASN A 6 -11.93 -12.23 -17.61
N ASP A 7 -11.19 -11.30 -18.22
CA ASP A 7 -9.80 -11.49 -18.62
C ASP A 7 -8.85 -11.13 -17.45
N PRO A 8 -7.86 -11.99 -17.11
CA PRO A 8 -6.82 -11.67 -16.14
C PRO A 8 -6.10 -10.34 -16.36
N ALA A 9 -5.94 -9.89 -17.61
CA ALA A 9 -5.29 -8.62 -17.95
C ALA A 9 -6.17 -7.40 -17.63
N ASP A 10 -7.48 -7.58 -17.58
CA ASP A 10 -8.44 -6.50 -17.38
C ASP A 10 -8.86 -6.35 -15.91
N VAL A 11 -8.47 -7.27 -15.03
CA VAL A 11 -8.93 -7.35 -13.62
C VAL A 11 -8.85 -6.00 -12.89
N VAL A 12 -7.72 -5.30 -12.96
CA VAL A 12 -7.55 -4.01 -12.28
C VAL A 12 -8.44 -2.95 -12.93
N SER A 13 -8.51 -2.91 -14.27
CA SER A 13 -9.31 -1.92 -14.99
C SER A 13 -10.81 -2.09 -14.73
N GLU A 14 -11.30 -3.34 -14.66
CA GLU A 14 -12.69 -3.67 -14.36
C GLU A 14 -13.02 -3.39 -12.89
N ALA A 15 -12.12 -3.72 -11.96
CA ALA A 15 -12.28 -3.38 -10.55
C ALA A 15 -12.41 -1.86 -10.35
N LEU A 16 -11.60 -1.06 -11.07
CA LEU A 16 -11.69 0.40 -11.04
C LEU A 16 -13.00 0.94 -11.64
N ARG A 17 -13.54 0.32 -12.69
CA ARG A 17 -14.90 0.65 -13.19
C ARG A 17 -15.96 0.35 -12.13
N GLY A 18 -15.82 -0.76 -11.41
CA GLY A 18 -16.67 -1.11 -10.27
C GLY A 18 -16.59 -0.08 -9.15
N MET A 19 -15.37 0.34 -8.77
CA MET A 19 -15.13 1.39 -7.77
C MET A 19 -15.83 2.69 -8.15
N ALA A 20 -15.66 3.16 -9.39
CA ALA A 20 -16.29 4.39 -9.88
C ALA A 20 -17.83 4.31 -9.86
N ALA A 21 -18.40 3.14 -10.16
CA ALA A 21 -19.85 2.93 -10.15
C ALA A 21 -20.43 2.82 -8.73
N ALA A 22 -19.69 2.20 -7.80
CA ALA A 22 -20.13 2.01 -6.42
C ALA A 22 -19.96 3.27 -5.55
N HIS A 23 -18.97 4.11 -5.87
CA HIS A 23 -18.56 5.28 -5.10
C HIS A 23 -18.55 6.54 -5.97
N PRO A 24 -19.73 7.12 -6.31
CA PRO A 24 -19.83 8.30 -7.16
C PRO A 24 -19.21 9.57 -6.54
N GLU A 25 -18.92 9.56 -5.24
CA GLU A 25 -18.16 10.59 -4.52
C GLU A 25 -16.66 10.58 -4.82
N LEU A 26 -16.14 9.51 -5.44
CA LEU A 26 -14.75 9.38 -5.86
C LEU A 26 -14.59 9.75 -7.32
N ARG A 27 -13.42 10.27 -7.69
CA ARG A 27 -13.01 10.49 -9.08
C ARG A 27 -12.01 9.43 -9.47
N VAL A 28 -12.39 8.52 -10.37
CA VAL A 28 -11.50 7.46 -10.86
C VAL A 28 -10.95 7.82 -12.23
N ASP A 29 -9.64 7.95 -12.35
CA ASP A 29 -8.93 8.08 -13.61
C ASP A 29 -8.59 6.69 -14.15
N HIS A 30 -9.33 6.27 -15.17
CA HIS A 30 -9.14 4.97 -15.81
C HIS A 30 -7.88 4.90 -16.69
N ALA A 31 -7.39 6.03 -17.21
CA ALA A 31 -6.22 6.06 -18.07
C ALA A 31 -4.95 5.82 -17.25
N HIS A 32 -4.83 6.52 -16.11
CA HIS A 32 -3.69 6.39 -15.21
C HIS A 32 -3.92 5.38 -14.07
N LYS A 33 -5.10 4.77 -13.96
CA LYS A 33 -5.45 3.84 -12.86
C LYS A 33 -5.27 4.46 -11.47
N VAL A 34 -5.84 5.64 -11.29
CA VAL A 34 -5.76 6.38 -10.01
C VAL A 34 -7.16 6.64 -9.47
N ILE A 35 -7.34 6.40 -8.18
CA ILE A 35 -8.56 6.78 -7.45
C ILE A 35 -8.25 8.06 -6.69
N TYR A 36 -9.05 9.10 -6.90
CA TYR A 36 -8.94 10.38 -6.20
C TYR A 36 -10.17 10.63 -5.34
N ARG A 37 -9.99 11.40 -4.27
CA ARG A 37 -11.11 12.02 -3.57
C ARG A 37 -11.82 12.97 -4.54
N GLY A 38 -13.16 13.00 -4.53
CA GLY A 38 -13.94 13.75 -5.51
C GLY A 38 -13.67 15.26 -5.55
N ASP A 39 -13.23 15.84 -4.43
CA ASP A 39 -12.88 17.26 -4.28
C ASP A 39 -11.37 17.53 -4.29
N ALA A 40 -10.53 16.54 -4.64
CA ALA A 40 -9.09 16.74 -4.76
C ALA A 40 -8.73 17.54 -6.03
N PRO A 41 -7.76 18.48 -5.95
CA PRO A 41 -6.94 18.81 -4.78
C PRO A 41 -7.65 19.76 -3.81
N VAL A 42 -7.50 19.52 -2.50
CA VAL A 42 -8.05 20.43 -1.48
C VAL A 42 -7.04 21.50 -1.11
N GLN A 43 -7.37 22.73 -1.48
CA GLN A 43 -6.50 23.89 -1.37
C GLN A 43 -6.04 24.15 0.06
N GLY A 44 -4.76 24.45 0.24
CA GLY A 44 -4.09 24.69 1.52
C GLY A 44 -3.97 23.46 2.41
N LYS A 45 -4.18 22.24 1.87
CA LYS A 45 -3.98 20.97 2.58
C LYS A 45 -2.76 20.27 2.00
N VAL A 46 -1.99 19.59 2.84
CA VAL A 46 -1.01 18.61 2.37
C VAL A 46 -1.77 17.51 1.61
N GLY A 47 -1.35 17.21 0.39
CA GLY A 47 -1.91 16.09 -0.38
C GLY A 47 -1.36 14.76 0.14
N LEU A 48 -2.23 13.78 0.37
CA LEU A 48 -1.84 12.45 0.83
C LEU A 48 -1.97 11.45 -0.32
N LEU A 49 -0.85 10.89 -0.77
CA LEU A 49 -0.80 9.91 -1.85
C LEU A 49 -0.17 8.60 -1.38
N ALA A 50 -0.82 7.49 -1.70
CA ALA A 50 -0.24 6.15 -1.56
C ALA A 50 -0.50 5.32 -2.82
N GLY A 51 0.03 4.10 -2.84
CA GLY A 51 -0.16 3.19 -3.96
C GLY A 51 0.66 1.91 -3.83
N GLY A 52 0.59 1.11 -4.88
CA GLY A 52 1.29 -0.17 -4.98
C GLY A 52 0.56 -1.12 -5.92
N GLY A 53 1.02 -2.37 -5.95
CA GLY A 53 0.32 -3.42 -6.68
C GLY A 53 -1.09 -3.67 -6.16
N SER A 54 -2.01 -3.94 -7.09
CA SER A 54 -3.38 -4.37 -6.77
C SER A 54 -3.39 -5.77 -6.14
N GLY A 55 -4.53 -6.18 -5.56
CA GLY A 55 -4.69 -7.46 -4.87
C GLY A 55 -4.63 -7.38 -3.35
N HIS A 56 -4.55 -6.17 -2.80
CA HIS A 56 -4.59 -5.88 -1.36
C HIS A 56 -5.84 -5.12 -0.94
N GLU A 57 -6.89 -5.13 -1.77
CA GLU A 57 -8.12 -4.39 -1.52
C GLU A 57 -8.69 -4.75 -0.13
N PRO A 58 -9.05 -3.77 0.72
CA PRO A 58 -9.30 -2.35 0.38
C PRO A 58 -8.06 -1.44 0.31
N LEU A 59 -6.86 -1.89 0.67
CA LEU A 59 -5.63 -1.09 0.59
C LEU A 59 -5.19 -0.95 -0.87
N HIS A 60 -5.03 0.24 -1.46
CA HIS A 60 -5.18 1.59 -0.91
C HIS A 60 -6.48 2.28 -1.28
N GLY A 61 -7.09 1.88 -2.40
CA GLY A 61 -8.20 2.59 -3.03
C GLY A 61 -9.44 2.78 -2.15
N GLY A 62 -9.71 1.85 -1.23
CA GLY A 62 -10.81 1.94 -0.28
C GLY A 62 -10.59 2.94 0.85
N PHE A 63 -9.40 3.53 0.95
CA PHE A 63 -9.01 4.52 1.96
C PHE A 63 -8.83 5.93 1.39
N VAL A 64 -9.27 6.15 0.14
CA VAL A 64 -9.35 7.49 -0.46
C VAL A 64 -10.60 8.21 0.05
N GLY A 65 -10.42 9.35 0.71
CA GLY A 65 -11.52 10.06 1.36
C GLY A 65 -11.08 11.13 2.38
N SER A 66 -12.04 11.87 2.91
CA SER A 66 -11.78 12.90 3.94
C SER A 66 -11.16 12.26 5.19
N GLY A 67 -10.04 12.83 5.65
CA GLY A 67 -9.31 12.33 6.82
C GLY A 67 -8.45 11.10 6.58
N MET A 68 -8.22 10.69 5.33
CA MET A 68 -7.29 9.63 4.91
C MET A 68 -6.51 10.07 3.64
N LEU A 69 -6.52 9.29 2.56
CA LEU A 69 -5.81 9.58 1.32
C LEU A 69 -6.59 10.56 0.42
N ASP A 70 -5.86 11.43 -0.28
CA ASP A 70 -6.40 12.25 -1.38
C ASP A 70 -6.36 11.52 -2.72
N GLY A 71 -5.42 10.57 -2.87
CA GLY A 71 -5.36 9.68 -4.02
C GLY A 71 -4.65 8.36 -3.73
N ALA A 72 -4.94 7.36 -4.56
CA ALA A 72 -4.31 6.05 -4.53
C ALA A 72 -4.00 5.56 -5.95
N CYS A 73 -2.73 5.22 -6.20
CA CYS A 73 -2.27 4.64 -7.47
C CYS A 73 -2.41 3.11 -7.44
N ALA A 74 -3.19 2.55 -8.37
CA ALA A 74 -3.34 1.11 -8.54
C ALA A 74 -2.42 0.60 -9.66
N GLY A 75 -1.37 -0.13 -9.30
CA GLY A 75 -0.56 -0.89 -10.25
C GLY A 75 -1.24 -2.21 -10.63
N GLU A 76 -0.58 -3.03 -11.46
CA GLU A 76 -1.06 -4.39 -11.73
C GLU A 76 -1.05 -5.25 -10.47
N VAL A 77 -1.68 -6.43 -10.52
CA VAL A 77 -1.72 -7.34 -9.35
C VAL A 77 -0.29 -7.65 -8.89
N PHE A 78 0.02 -7.28 -7.64
CA PHE A 78 1.33 -7.40 -6.99
C PHE A 78 2.50 -6.71 -7.71
N THR A 79 2.23 -5.71 -8.55
CA THR A 79 3.25 -4.93 -9.25
C THR A 79 3.07 -3.43 -9.01
N SER A 80 4.13 -2.76 -8.55
CA SER A 80 4.14 -1.31 -8.31
C SER A 80 3.60 -0.50 -9.51
N PRO A 81 2.82 0.58 -9.28
CA PRO A 81 2.45 1.51 -10.33
C PRO A 81 3.69 2.18 -10.93
N VAL A 82 3.61 2.59 -12.19
CA VAL A 82 4.73 3.22 -12.89
C VAL A 82 4.91 4.69 -12.45
N PRO A 83 6.12 5.27 -12.56
CA PRO A 83 6.38 6.65 -12.13
C PRO A 83 5.44 7.69 -12.74
N ASP A 84 5.13 7.58 -14.04
CA ASP A 84 4.23 8.52 -14.73
C ASP A 84 2.82 8.56 -14.11
N GLN A 85 2.31 7.40 -13.67
CA GLN A 85 1.03 7.30 -12.98
C GLN A 85 1.08 8.01 -11.62
N ILE A 86 2.16 7.83 -10.86
CA ILE A 86 2.34 8.44 -9.54
C ILE A 86 2.58 9.95 -9.68
N LEU A 87 3.28 10.39 -10.72
CA LEU A 87 3.50 11.79 -11.08
C LEU A 87 2.16 12.48 -11.37
N GLU A 88 1.34 11.92 -12.25
CA GLU A 88 0.01 12.46 -12.55
C GLU A 88 -0.88 12.50 -11.29
N ALA A 89 -0.80 11.47 -10.45
CA ALA A 89 -1.51 11.47 -9.18
C ALA A 89 -1.04 12.59 -8.23
N THR A 90 0.28 12.79 -8.13
CA THR A 90 0.90 13.84 -7.30
C THR A 90 0.42 15.22 -7.74
N LYS A 91 0.41 15.51 -9.04
CA LYS A 91 -0.12 16.76 -9.61
C LYS A 91 -1.58 17.00 -9.25
N ASN A 92 -2.38 15.93 -9.23
CA ASN A 92 -3.82 15.99 -8.99
C ASN A 92 -4.22 16.08 -7.51
N VAL A 93 -3.31 15.79 -6.58
CA VAL A 93 -3.56 15.89 -5.13
C VAL A 93 -2.85 17.06 -4.46
N ASP A 94 -1.97 17.78 -5.17
CA ASP A 94 -1.32 18.96 -4.62
C ASP A 94 -2.30 20.12 -4.42
N GLY A 95 -2.59 20.42 -3.15
CA GLY A 95 -3.39 21.55 -2.72
C GLY A 95 -2.61 22.86 -2.55
N GLY A 96 -1.34 22.91 -2.98
CA GLY A 96 -0.44 24.05 -2.79
C GLY A 96 0.24 24.07 -1.41
N ALA A 97 0.22 22.95 -0.68
CA ALA A 97 0.93 22.77 0.59
C ALA A 97 1.90 21.56 0.56
N GLY A 98 2.22 21.08 -0.65
CA GLY A 98 3.07 19.92 -0.88
C GLY A 98 2.34 18.58 -0.71
N VAL A 99 3.03 17.49 -1.00
CA VAL A 99 2.47 16.14 -1.03
C VAL A 99 3.31 15.17 -0.20
N LEU A 100 2.65 14.40 0.66
CA LEU A 100 3.25 13.27 1.37
C LEU A 100 2.95 11.99 0.59
N HIS A 101 4.02 11.32 0.14
CA HIS A 101 3.95 9.94 -0.36
C HIS A 101 4.11 8.96 0.79
N ILE A 102 3.12 8.10 1.02
CA ILE A 102 3.19 6.98 1.97
C ILE A 102 3.47 5.70 1.18
N VAL A 103 4.67 5.16 1.33
CA VAL A 103 5.20 4.09 0.47
C VAL A 103 5.42 2.83 1.30
N LYS A 104 4.97 1.67 0.82
CA LYS A 104 5.30 0.38 1.47
C LYS A 104 6.73 -0.01 1.09
N ASN A 105 7.50 -0.55 2.02
CA ASN A 105 8.90 -0.94 1.72
C ASN A 105 8.95 -2.20 0.83
N TYR A 106 8.80 -1.97 -0.47
CA TYR A 106 9.04 -2.91 -1.55
C TYR A 106 9.89 -2.20 -2.58
N THR A 107 10.91 -2.88 -3.10
CA THR A 107 11.90 -2.28 -4.00
C THR A 107 11.25 -1.58 -5.19
N GLY A 108 10.26 -2.20 -5.83
CA GLY A 108 9.52 -1.58 -6.93
C GLY A 108 8.66 -0.39 -6.50
N ASP A 109 8.07 -0.42 -5.31
CA ASP A 109 7.29 0.71 -4.78
C ASP A 109 8.22 1.89 -4.47
N VAL A 110 9.31 1.65 -3.73
CA VAL A 110 10.29 2.68 -3.35
C VAL A 110 10.90 3.34 -4.58
N MET A 111 11.45 2.56 -5.54
CA MET A 111 12.08 3.14 -6.74
C MET A 111 11.10 3.96 -7.59
N ASN A 112 9.86 3.47 -7.78
CA ASN A 112 8.90 4.17 -8.63
C ASN A 112 8.37 5.45 -7.97
N PHE A 113 8.12 5.43 -6.67
CA PHE A 113 7.68 6.62 -5.93
C PHE A 113 8.81 7.66 -5.78
N GLU A 114 10.06 7.24 -5.56
CA GLU A 114 11.21 8.14 -5.54
C GLU A 114 11.39 8.84 -6.89
N MET A 115 11.37 8.09 -7.99
CA MET A 115 11.44 8.65 -9.34
C MET A 115 10.29 9.64 -9.60
N ALA A 116 9.06 9.29 -9.22
CA ALA A 116 7.91 10.17 -9.39
C ALA A 116 8.01 11.46 -8.56
N ALA A 117 8.56 11.39 -7.35
CA ALA A 117 8.80 12.57 -6.51
C ALA A 117 9.83 13.52 -7.14
N GLU A 118 10.94 12.97 -7.70
CA GLU A 118 11.95 13.75 -8.43
C GLU A 118 11.35 14.43 -9.68
N LEU A 119 10.55 13.67 -10.46
CA LEU A 119 9.85 14.19 -11.63
C LEU A 119 8.87 15.31 -11.24
N ALA A 120 8.05 15.11 -10.20
CA ALA A 120 7.09 16.11 -9.73
C ALA A 120 7.78 17.41 -9.31
N ALA A 121 8.84 17.32 -8.51
CA ALA A 121 9.62 18.47 -8.09
C ALA A 121 10.23 19.22 -9.28
N SER A 122 10.77 18.50 -10.27
CA SER A 122 11.39 19.11 -11.45
C SER A 122 10.40 19.73 -12.44
N GLU A 123 9.24 19.11 -12.66
CA GLU A 123 8.25 19.57 -13.65
C GLU A 123 7.34 20.67 -13.12
N THR A 124 7.02 20.63 -11.82
CA THR A 124 5.94 21.45 -11.24
C THR A 124 6.38 22.30 -10.06
N GLY A 125 7.56 22.03 -9.49
CA GLY A 125 8.02 22.70 -8.27
C GLY A 125 7.29 22.24 -7.00
N VAL A 126 6.46 21.20 -7.08
CA VAL A 126 5.77 20.63 -5.91
C VAL A 126 6.79 20.05 -4.93
N GLU A 127 6.68 20.43 -3.67
CA GLU A 127 7.44 19.80 -2.60
C GLU A 127 6.81 18.44 -2.27
N VAL A 128 7.61 17.38 -2.43
CA VAL A 128 7.20 16.01 -2.13
C VAL A 128 8.11 15.46 -1.03
N VAL A 129 7.51 14.88 0.00
CA VAL A 129 8.23 14.09 1.01
C VAL A 129 7.72 12.67 0.96
N SER A 130 8.63 11.71 0.84
CA SER A 130 8.31 10.28 0.90
C SER A 130 8.61 9.72 2.28
N VAL A 131 7.66 8.97 2.83
CA VAL A 131 7.85 8.18 4.06
C VAL A 131 7.59 6.71 3.75
N VAL A 132 8.63 5.90 3.92
CA VAL A 132 8.60 4.46 3.73
C VAL A 132 8.11 3.80 5.02
N THR A 133 7.18 2.84 4.89
CA THR A 133 6.68 2.00 5.97
C THR A 133 7.33 0.62 5.93
N ASP A 134 7.85 0.16 7.07
CA ASP A 134 8.71 -1.04 7.20
C ASP A 134 8.41 -1.82 8.49
N ASP A 135 7.13 -2.00 8.81
CA ASP A 135 6.66 -2.54 10.09
C ASP A 135 6.72 -4.07 10.24
N ASP A 136 6.94 -4.81 9.15
CA ASP A 136 6.97 -6.27 9.21
C ASP A 136 8.20 -6.78 9.95
N VAL A 137 7.99 -7.36 11.14
CA VAL A 137 9.07 -7.92 11.95
C VAL A 137 9.54 -9.29 11.48
N ALA A 138 8.87 -9.91 10.51
CA ALA A 138 9.18 -11.28 10.11
C ALA A 138 10.58 -11.44 9.53
N VAL A 139 11.01 -10.57 8.62
CA VAL A 139 12.28 -10.72 7.90
C VAL A 139 12.96 -9.37 7.72
N GLN A 140 14.30 -9.37 7.75
CA GLN A 140 15.11 -8.16 7.53
C GLN A 140 15.45 -7.95 6.04
N ASP A 141 15.42 -8.98 5.20
CA ASP A 141 15.52 -8.87 3.75
C ASP A 141 14.62 -9.93 3.11
N SER A 142 14.00 -9.64 1.96
CA SER A 142 13.10 -10.58 1.26
C SER A 142 13.22 -10.49 -0.26
N LEU A 143 12.50 -11.35 -0.99
CA LEU A 143 12.56 -11.44 -2.46
C LEU A 143 12.40 -10.08 -3.18
N TYR A 144 11.62 -9.17 -2.60
CA TYR A 144 11.27 -7.88 -3.21
C TYR A 144 11.56 -6.68 -2.30
N THR A 145 12.33 -6.86 -1.22
CA THR A 145 12.58 -5.78 -0.23
C THR A 145 13.99 -5.87 0.34
N ALA A 146 14.67 -4.73 0.38
CA ALA A 146 15.83 -4.51 1.25
C ALA A 146 15.35 -3.89 2.57
N GLY A 147 15.70 -4.49 3.71
CA GLY A 147 15.08 -4.14 4.99
C GLY A 147 13.73 -4.87 5.21
N ARG A 148 13.01 -4.41 6.24
CA ARG A 148 11.70 -4.96 6.61
C ARG A 148 10.63 -4.56 5.60
N ARG A 149 9.64 -5.43 5.36
CA ARG A 149 8.51 -5.15 4.46
C ARG A 149 7.54 -4.13 5.10
N GLY A 150 6.84 -3.36 4.27
CA GLY A 150 5.72 -2.51 4.71
C GLY A 150 4.38 -3.23 4.56
N VAL A 151 3.64 -3.39 5.66
CA VAL A 151 2.40 -4.17 5.70
C VAL A 151 1.26 -3.43 6.42
N GLY A 152 1.01 -3.76 7.70
CA GLY A 152 -0.22 -3.40 8.41
C GLY A 152 -0.21 -1.97 8.94
N ILE A 153 0.96 -1.41 9.24
CA ILE A 153 1.05 -0.03 9.75
C ILE A 153 0.65 0.99 8.70
N THR A 154 0.72 0.64 7.42
CA THR A 154 0.50 1.58 6.32
C THR A 154 -0.88 2.22 6.39
N VAL A 155 -1.95 1.43 6.60
CA VAL A 155 -3.32 1.97 6.76
C VAL A 155 -3.46 2.86 8.01
N ILE A 156 -2.71 2.56 9.08
CA ILE A 156 -2.71 3.36 10.30
C ILE A 156 -2.01 4.69 10.07
N ALA A 157 -0.90 4.69 9.33
CA ALA A 157 -0.20 5.89 8.90
C ALA A 157 -1.10 6.75 7.99
N GLU A 158 -1.79 6.16 7.02
CA GLU A 158 -2.75 6.85 6.15
C GLU A 158 -3.87 7.53 6.96
N LYS A 159 -4.43 6.83 7.95
CA LYS A 159 -5.49 7.38 8.80
C LYS A 159 -5.03 8.55 9.65
N ILE A 160 -3.87 8.40 10.31
CA ILE A 160 -3.34 9.40 11.24
C ILE A 160 -2.82 10.62 10.47
N CYS A 161 -2.08 10.40 9.39
CA CYS A 161 -1.54 11.49 8.56
C CYS A 161 -2.65 12.21 7.80
N GLY A 162 -3.67 11.48 7.31
CA GLY A 162 -4.86 12.09 6.72
C GLY A 162 -5.58 13.01 7.68
N ALA A 163 -5.79 12.60 8.94
CA ALA A 163 -6.37 13.47 9.97
C ALA A 163 -5.53 14.73 10.25
N ALA A 164 -4.21 14.57 10.37
CA ALA A 164 -3.28 15.68 10.55
C ALA A 164 -3.27 16.65 9.36
N ALA A 165 -3.39 16.14 8.14
CA ALA A 165 -3.51 16.95 6.93
C ALA A 165 -4.83 17.76 6.92
N GLU A 166 -5.96 17.17 7.32
CA GLU A 166 -7.23 17.90 7.45
C GLU A 166 -7.16 19.06 8.45
N GLU A 167 -6.36 18.91 9.51
CA GLU A 167 -6.04 19.98 10.48
C GLU A 167 -5.09 21.07 9.92
N ARG A 168 -4.70 20.98 8.64
CA ARG A 168 -3.81 21.93 7.95
C ARG A 168 -2.42 22.03 8.56
N ARG A 169 -1.95 20.93 9.15
CA ARG A 169 -0.54 20.83 9.55
C ARG A 169 0.36 20.89 8.32
N SER A 170 1.56 21.40 8.51
CA SER A 170 2.56 21.53 7.44
C SER A 170 3.03 20.16 6.95
N LEU A 171 3.54 20.09 5.71
CA LEU A 171 4.10 18.86 5.14
C LEU A 171 5.16 18.23 6.06
N ALA A 172 6.03 19.05 6.66
CA ALA A 172 7.05 18.61 7.60
C ALA A 172 6.45 17.94 8.86
N GLU A 173 5.40 18.52 9.45
CA GLU A 173 4.72 17.96 10.62
C GLU A 173 3.98 16.66 10.30
N VAL A 174 3.32 16.59 9.14
CA VAL A 174 2.62 15.36 8.71
C VAL A 174 3.62 14.26 8.39
N ALA A 175 4.73 14.56 7.70
CA ALA A 175 5.79 13.61 7.42
C ALA A 175 6.45 13.08 8.70
N GLU A 176 6.73 13.95 9.67
CA GLU A 176 7.31 13.53 10.95
C GLU A 176 6.35 12.66 11.76
N LEU A 177 5.05 12.99 11.75
CA LEU A 177 4.02 12.14 12.34
C LEU A 177 3.98 10.77 11.66
N CYS A 178 4.08 10.70 10.32
CA CYS A 178 4.15 9.45 9.58
C CYS A 178 5.35 8.60 9.98
N ARG A 179 6.54 9.21 10.08
CA ARG A 179 7.76 8.52 10.56
C ARG A 179 7.61 8.01 11.97
N LYS A 180 6.97 8.78 12.86
CA LYS A 180 6.70 8.37 14.24
C LYS A 180 5.75 7.17 14.30
N VAL A 181 4.66 7.18 13.52
CA VAL A 181 3.73 6.05 13.43
C VAL A 181 4.45 4.80 12.94
N ASN A 182 5.25 4.92 11.88
CA ASN A 182 6.05 3.81 11.36
C ASN A 182 7.06 3.28 12.41
N GLY A 183 7.80 4.18 13.06
CA GLY A 183 8.80 3.82 14.08
C GLY A 183 8.22 3.06 15.27
N GLN A 184 6.94 3.29 15.60
CA GLN A 184 6.22 2.64 16.70
C GLN A 184 5.39 1.42 16.27
N GLY A 185 5.19 1.21 14.97
CA GLY A 185 4.41 0.11 14.42
C GLY A 185 5.22 -1.17 14.22
N ARG A 186 4.63 -2.32 14.56
CA ARG A 186 5.20 -3.64 14.31
C ARG A 186 4.07 -4.57 13.88
N SER A 187 4.32 -5.39 12.87
CA SER A 187 3.34 -6.34 12.32
C SER A 187 4.01 -7.69 12.06
N MET A 188 3.23 -8.76 12.22
CA MET A 188 3.66 -10.12 11.93
C MET A 188 2.48 -10.90 11.33
N GLY A 189 2.67 -11.47 10.14
CA GLY A 189 1.66 -12.25 9.43
C GLY A 189 1.90 -13.76 9.48
N MET A 190 0.91 -14.53 9.03
CA MET A 190 1.05 -15.96 8.73
C MET A 190 0.06 -16.38 7.64
N ALA A 191 0.31 -17.50 6.96
CA ALA A 191 -0.60 -18.08 5.98
C ALA A 191 -0.86 -19.56 6.23
N LEU A 192 -2.13 -19.94 6.09
CA LEU A 192 -2.59 -21.33 6.04
C LEU A 192 -2.65 -21.87 4.61
N THR A 193 -2.76 -20.97 3.63
CA THR A 193 -2.86 -21.31 2.21
C THR A 193 -2.17 -20.26 1.37
N PRO A 194 -1.59 -20.65 0.22
CA PRO A 194 -1.03 -19.71 -0.74
C PRO A 194 -2.12 -18.88 -1.44
N CYS A 195 -1.76 -17.67 -1.85
CA CYS A 195 -2.58 -16.90 -2.77
C CYS A 195 -2.35 -17.37 -4.22
N VAL A 196 -3.30 -17.08 -5.11
CA VAL A 196 -3.20 -17.36 -6.54
C VAL A 196 -3.43 -16.05 -7.26
N THR A 197 -2.49 -15.55 -8.05
CA THR A 197 -2.72 -14.33 -8.84
C THR A 197 -3.52 -14.67 -10.10
N PRO A 198 -4.36 -13.75 -10.61
CA PRO A 198 -5.07 -13.96 -11.88
C PRO A 198 -4.12 -14.27 -13.04
N GLY A 199 -2.97 -13.59 -13.10
CA GLY A 199 -1.98 -13.76 -14.16
C GLY A 199 -1.23 -15.09 -14.12
N SER A 200 -0.87 -15.61 -12.94
CA SER A 200 -0.07 -16.84 -12.85
C SER A 200 -0.88 -18.11 -13.08
N GLY A 201 -2.16 -18.14 -12.69
CA GLY A 201 -2.91 -19.39 -12.71
C GLY A 201 -2.70 -20.30 -11.51
N GLN A 202 -1.60 -20.10 -10.78
CA GLN A 202 -1.01 -21.09 -9.88
C GLN A 202 -0.79 -20.52 -8.47
N PRO A 203 -0.77 -21.38 -7.43
CA PRO A 203 -0.37 -21.00 -6.08
C PRO A 203 1.00 -20.30 -6.07
N SER A 204 1.15 -19.26 -5.25
CA SER A 204 2.42 -18.53 -5.10
C SER A 204 3.51 -19.37 -4.43
N PHE A 205 3.12 -20.35 -3.62
CA PHE A 205 3.99 -21.33 -2.99
C PHE A 205 3.17 -22.59 -2.63
N GLU A 206 3.85 -23.65 -2.19
CA GLU A 206 3.22 -24.90 -1.75
C GLU A 206 3.35 -25.08 -0.23
N LEU A 207 2.29 -25.56 0.42
CA LEU A 207 2.26 -26.02 1.82
C LEU A 207 1.58 -27.40 1.87
N ALA A 208 2.03 -28.27 2.77
CA ALA A 208 1.28 -29.49 3.08
C ALA A 208 -0.04 -29.15 3.80
N GLU A 209 -1.02 -30.07 3.79
CA GLU A 209 -2.34 -29.86 4.41
C GLU A 209 -2.28 -29.56 5.91
N ASP A 210 -1.22 -30.01 6.59
CA ASP A 210 -0.99 -29.80 8.01
C ASP A 210 0.12 -28.79 8.30
N GLU A 211 0.47 -27.93 7.35
CA GLU A 211 1.48 -26.88 7.49
C GLU A 211 0.93 -25.46 7.42
N MET A 212 1.70 -24.52 7.97
CA MET A 212 1.51 -23.08 7.84
C MET A 212 2.84 -22.35 7.64
N GLU A 213 2.80 -21.19 6.99
CA GLU A 213 3.94 -20.30 6.79
C GLU A 213 3.89 -19.16 7.81
N ILE A 214 4.90 -19.05 8.67
CA ILE A 214 5.00 -17.98 9.68
C ILE A 214 5.83 -16.82 9.14
N GLY A 215 5.29 -15.61 9.23
CA GLY A 215 5.96 -14.40 8.77
C GLY A 215 5.87 -14.20 7.26
N ILE A 216 4.82 -14.70 6.61
CA ILE A 216 4.63 -14.55 5.17
C ILE A 216 4.44 -13.07 4.76
N GLY A 217 4.95 -12.69 3.58
CA GLY A 217 4.70 -11.37 3.00
C GLY A 217 3.35 -11.28 2.27
N ILE A 218 2.86 -10.06 2.02
CA ILE A 218 1.54 -9.84 1.42
C ILE A 218 1.46 -10.25 -0.05
N HIS A 219 2.59 -10.43 -0.76
CA HIS A 219 2.63 -10.93 -2.13
C HIS A 219 2.92 -12.43 -2.21
N GLY A 220 2.93 -13.13 -1.06
CA GLY A 220 3.29 -14.55 -0.97
C GLY A 220 4.79 -14.81 -0.89
N GLU A 221 5.58 -13.80 -0.53
CA GLU A 221 7.01 -13.96 -0.28
C GLU A 221 7.24 -14.91 0.91
N PRO A 222 8.24 -15.80 0.85
CA PRO A 222 8.57 -16.70 1.95
C PRO A 222 8.68 -15.98 3.28
N GLY A 223 8.21 -16.65 4.33
CA GLY A 223 8.31 -16.16 5.70
C GLY A 223 9.61 -16.59 6.37
N ARG A 224 9.58 -16.63 7.71
CA ARG A 224 10.70 -17.12 8.53
C ARG A 224 10.89 -18.62 8.36
N HIS A 225 9.79 -19.37 8.47
CA HIS A 225 9.79 -20.82 8.44
C HIS A 225 8.38 -21.35 8.24
N ARG A 226 8.32 -22.64 7.90
CA ARG A 226 7.10 -23.45 7.89
C ARG A 226 7.05 -24.31 9.13
N GLU A 227 5.86 -24.51 9.66
CA GLU A 227 5.63 -25.42 10.78
C GLU A 227 4.27 -26.09 10.70
N LYS A 228 4.06 -27.12 11.53
CA LYS A 228 2.78 -27.83 11.60
C LYS A 228 1.68 -26.94 12.18
N LEU A 229 0.46 -27.15 11.70
CA LEU A 229 -0.73 -26.51 12.26
C LEU A 229 -0.83 -26.77 13.77
N THR A 230 -1.15 -25.70 14.49
CA THR A 230 -1.39 -25.73 15.94
C THR A 230 -2.65 -24.94 16.27
N SER A 231 -3.00 -24.90 17.55
CA SER A 231 -4.13 -24.10 18.01
C SER A 231 -3.95 -22.60 17.68
N ALA A 232 -5.05 -21.90 17.44
CA ALA A 232 -5.02 -20.45 17.19
C ALA A 232 -4.33 -19.68 18.33
N ALA A 233 -4.49 -20.12 19.58
CA ALA A 233 -3.78 -19.52 20.73
C ALA A 233 -2.25 -19.65 20.59
N GLY A 234 -1.75 -20.81 20.16
CA GLY A 234 -0.33 -21.02 19.91
C GLY A 234 0.19 -20.19 18.73
N VAL A 235 -0.62 -19.99 17.69
CA VAL A 235 -0.29 -19.10 16.57
C VAL A 235 -0.19 -17.66 17.05
N VAL A 236 -1.20 -17.18 17.78
CA VAL A 236 -1.23 -15.81 18.32
C VAL A 236 -0.04 -15.55 19.24
N GLU A 237 0.31 -16.50 20.10
CA GLU A 237 1.49 -16.38 20.97
C GLU A 237 2.78 -16.17 20.16
N ARG A 238 2.98 -16.93 19.08
CA ARG A 238 4.16 -16.75 18.19
C ARG A 238 4.18 -15.38 17.54
N LEU A 239 3.05 -14.94 16.99
CA LEU A 239 2.96 -13.66 16.30
C LEU A 239 3.14 -12.48 17.26
N ALA A 240 2.49 -12.55 18.43
CA ALA A 240 2.55 -11.51 19.45
C ALA A 240 3.96 -11.41 20.06
N THR A 241 4.61 -12.53 20.38
CA THR A 241 5.99 -12.52 20.88
C THR A 241 6.92 -11.83 19.89
N ALA A 242 6.84 -12.15 18.60
CA ALA A 242 7.67 -11.50 17.58
C ALA A 242 7.41 -9.99 17.43
N VAL A 243 6.20 -9.51 17.76
CA VAL A 243 5.84 -8.08 17.75
C VAL A 243 6.34 -7.35 18.99
N VAL A 244 6.40 -8.04 20.13
CA VAL A 244 6.78 -7.46 21.44
C VAL A 244 8.30 -7.43 21.64
N GLU A 245 9.02 -8.42 21.11
CA GLU A 245 10.49 -8.49 21.11
C GLU A 245 11.14 -7.51 20.13
#